data_AF-A0A7N5JHQ1-F1
#
_entry.id   AF-A0A7N5JHQ1-F1
#
_cell.length_a   1.000
_cell.length_b   1.000
_cell.length_c   1.000
_cell.angle_alpha   90.00
_cell.angle_beta   90.00
_cell.angle_gamma   90.00
#
_symmetry.space_group_name_H-M   'P 1'
#
loop_
_entity.id
_entity.type
_entity.pdbx_description
1 polymer ?
#
loop_
_entity_poly.entity_id
_entity_poly.type
_entity_poly.pdbx_seq_one_letter_code
_entity_poly.pdbx_strand_id
1 'polypeptide(L)'
;MTFDFTKIRKSSSSFELRTWDPEGVIFYGDTNPKDDWFVLGLRDGRSEIQLHNQMAQLTVGAGPRLDDGRWHQERLPPPFAW
;
A
#
# COMPACT_ATOMS: atom_id res chain seq x y z
N MET A 1 -10.06 -3.09 -18.20
CA MET A 1 -10.49 -1.68 -18.01
C MET A 1 -9.29 -0.80 -18.28
N THR A 2 -9.42 0.26 -19.07
CA THR A 2 -8.30 1.16 -19.39
C THR A 2 -8.42 2.39 -18.51
N PHE A 3 -7.49 2.56 -17.57
CA PHE A 3 -7.43 3.74 -16.71
C PHE A 3 -6.68 4.86 -17.43
N ASP A 4 -7.31 6.02 -17.57
CA ASP A 4 -6.67 7.20 -18.14
C ASP A 4 -5.95 7.97 -17.02
N PHE A 5 -4.69 7.61 -16.79
CA PHE A 5 -3.85 8.21 -15.75
C PHE A 5 -3.60 9.71 -15.95
N THR A 6 -3.81 10.25 -17.16
CA THR A 6 -3.65 11.70 -17.42
C THR A 6 -4.67 12.57 -16.69
N LYS A 7 -5.78 11.97 -16.24
CA LYS A 7 -6.83 12.64 -15.48
C LYS A 7 -6.58 12.64 -13.97
N ILE A 8 -5.56 11.93 -13.49
CA ILE A 8 -5.24 11.89 -12.06
C ILE A 8 -4.69 13.23 -11.62
N ARG A 9 -5.45 13.91 -10.74
CA ARG A 9 -5.04 15.18 -10.13
C ARG A 9 -4.42 15.02 -8.75
N LYS A 10 -4.62 13.87 -8.11
CA LYS A 10 -4.11 13.55 -6.77
C LYS A 10 -3.76 12.07 -6.71
N SER A 11 -2.51 11.78 -6.38
CA SER A 11 -1.92 10.43 -6.32
C SER A 11 -1.68 9.93 -4.88
N SER A 12 -2.27 10.59 -3.89
CA SER A 12 -2.20 10.16 -2.48
C SER A 12 -3.51 9.54 -2.04
N SER A 13 -3.39 8.48 -1.24
CA SER A 13 -4.50 7.75 -0.64
C SER A 13 -4.40 7.83 0.88
N SER A 14 -5.53 7.95 1.56
CA SER A 14 -5.61 7.99 3.01
C SER A 14 -6.87 7.29 3.49
N PHE A 15 -6.76 6.52 4.55
CA PHE A 15 -7.87 5.77 5.14
C PHE A 15 -7.60 5.53 6.62
N GLU A 16 -8.62 5.03 7.33
CA GLU A 16 -8.48 4.52 8.69
C GLU A 16 -8.65 3.00 8.68
N LEU A 17 -7.81 2.30 9.43
CA LEU A 17 -7.83 0.84 9.56
C LEU A 17 -7.95 0.45 11.04
N ARG A 18 -8.73 -0.59 11.30
CA ARG A 18 -8.81 -1.25 12.60
C ARG A 18 -8.85 -2.76 12.38
N THR A 19 -7.91 -3.48 12.98
CA THR A 19 -7.87 -4.94 12.88
C THR A 19 -7.27 -5.57 14.15
N TRP A 20 -7.53 -6.87 14.33
CA TRP A 20 -6.82 -7.76 15.26
C TRP A 20 -5.97 -8.79 14.52
N ASP A 21 -6.01 -8.76 13.18
CA ASP A 21 -5.30 -9.69 12.31
C ASP A 21 -3.86 -9.20 12.10
N PRO A 22 -2.83 -10.00 12.44
CA PRO A 22 -1.44 -9.62 12.28
C PRO A 22 -0.93 -9.70 10.83
N GLU A 23 -1.64 -10.36 9.91
CA GLU A 23 -1.19 -10.53 8.53
C GLU A 23 -2.34 -10.44 7.53
N GLY A 24 -2.15 -9.71 6.43
CA GLY A 24 -3.17 -9.63 5.38
C GLY A 24 -2.97 -8.47 4.41
N VAL A 25 -3.70 -8.49 3.30
CA VAL A 25 -3.68 -7.41 2.30
C VAL A 25 -4.70 -6.35 2.68
N ILE A 26 -4.27 -5.10 2.76
CA ILE A 26 -5.14 -3.94 2.97
C ILE A 26 -5.55 -3.35 1.62
N PHE A 27 -4.57 -3.13 0.73
CA PHE A 27 -4.78 -2.52 -0.57
C PHE A 27 -3.84 -3.12 -1.61
N TYR A 28 -4.36 -3.33 -2.82
CA TYR A 28 -3.60 -3.73 -4.00
C TYR A 28 -3.92 -2.79 -5.15
N GLY A 29 -2.91 -2.42 -5.92
CA GLY A 29 -3.09 -1.67 -7.15
C GLY A 29 -2.04 -2.04 -8.19
N ASP A 30 -2.45 -2.03 -9.45
CA ASP A 30 -1.58 -2.27 -10.59
C ASP A 30 -1.93 -1.33 -11.75
N THR A 31 -0.97 -1.17 -12.66
CA THR A 31 -1.28 -0.77 -14.05
C THR A 31 -1.06 -1.93 -15.01
N ASN A 32 -0.19 -2.87 -14.63
CA ASN A 32 -0.01 -4.17 -15.26
C ASN A 32 0.29 -5.22 -14.19
N PRO A 33 -0.55 -6.26 -14.02
CA PRO A 33 -0.39 -7.24 -12.95
C PRO A 33 0.91 -8.06 -13.04
N LYS A 34 1.61 -8.04 -14.18
CA LYS A 34 2.89 -8.76 -14.34
C LYS A 34 4.09 -7.97 -13.83
N ASP A 35 4.18 -6.69 -14.17
CA ASP A 35 5.41 -5.92 -14.09
C ASP A 35 5.22 -4.48 -13.59
N ASP A 36 4.02 -4.08 -13.17
CA ASP A 36 3.77 -2.80 -12.49
C ASP A 36 2.62 -2.91 -11.47
N TRP A 37 2.97 -3.33 -10.25
CA TRP A 37 2.03 -3.53 -9.15
C TRP A 37 2.61 -3.12 -7.79
N PHE A 38 1.70 -2.84 -6.85
CA PHE A 38 2.04 -2.61 -5.45
C PHE A 38 0.99 -3.23 -4.51
N VAL A 39 1.45 -3.61 -3.32
CA VAL A 39 0.64 -4.12 -2.21
C VAL A 39 0.96 -3.31 -0.97
N LEU A 40 -0.06 -2.86 -0.26
CA LEU A 40 0.02 -2.50 1.14
C LEU A 40 -0.69 -3.59 1.95
N GLY A 41 0.00 -4.13 2.95
CA GLY A 41 -0.54 -5.13 3.85
C GLY A 41 0.01 -4.99 5.26
N LEU A 42 -0.32 -6.00 6.07
CA LEU A 42 0.29 -6.23 7.38
C LEU A 42 1.15 -7.49 7.33
N ARG A 43 2.28 -7.45 8.02
CA ARG A 43 3.08 -8.63 8.40
C ARG A 43 3.57 -8.43 9.83
N ASP A 44 3.41 -9.45 10.67
CA ASP A 44 3.73 -9.37 12.12
C ASP A 44 3.05 -8.18 12.84
N GLY A 45 1.84 -7.82 12.37
CA GLY A 45 1.03 -6.71 12.86
C GLY A 45 1.49 -5.33 12.39
N ARG A 46 2.55 -5.22 11.58
CA ARG A 46 3.11 -3.95 11.09
C ARG A 46 2.81 -3.74 9.61
N SER A 47 2.76 -2.49 9.18
CA SER A 47 2.58 -2.14 7.77
C SER A 47 3.74 -2.65 6.92
N GLU A 48 3.41 -3.33 5.83
CA GLU A 48 4.35 -3.81 4.81
C GLU A 48 3.95 -3.29 3.44
N ILE A 49 4.92 -2.75 2.70
CA ILE A 49 4.77 -2.37 1.30
C ILE A 49 5.58 -3.34 0.45
N GLN A 50 4.93 -3.93 -0.55
CA GLN A 50 5.60 -4.63 -1.64
C GLN A 50 5.35 -3.87 -2.93
N LEU A 51 6.39 -3.66 -3.73
CA LEU A 51 6.29 -2.97 -5.00
C LEU A 51 7.18 -3.67 -6.01
N HIS A 52 6.67 -3.80 -7.23
CA HIS A 52 7.41 -4.31 -8.37
C HIS A 52 7.04 -3.50 -9.60
N ASN A 53 8.00 -2.73 -10.10
CA ASN A 53 7.89 -1.98 -11.34
C ASN A 53 9.24 -1.91 -12.06
N GLN A 54 9.29 -1.21 -13.20
CA GLN A 54 10.50 -1.04 -14.00
C GLN A 54 11.65 -0.32 -13.26
N MET A 55 11.34 0.44 -12.21
CA MET A 55 12.33 1.24 -11.46
C MET A 55 12.81 0.52 -10.20
N ALA A 56 11.95 -0.26 -9.54
CA ALA A 56 12.24 -0.88 -8.26
C ALA A 56 11.46 -2.16 -8.03
N GLN A 57 12.08 -3.07 -7.28
CA GLN A 57 11.44 -4.23 -6.68
C GLN A 57 11.83 -4.28 -5.20
N LEU A 58 10.88 -4.07 -4.31
CA LEU A 58 11.15 -3.96 -2.88
C LEU A 58 10.04 -4.55 -2.02
N THR A 59 10.43 -4.93 -0.81
CA THR A 59 9.54 -5.30 0.29
C THR A 59 10.04 -4.61 1.54
N VAL A 60 9.24 -3.74 2.12
CA VAL A 60 9.62 -2.90 3.26
C VAL A 60 8.52 -2.92 4.30
N GLY A 61 8.86 -3.41 5.50
CA GLY A 61 8.05 -3.28 6.71
C GLY A 61 8.41 -2.01 7.46
N ALA A 62 7.42 -1.25 7.92
CA ALA A 62 7.63 -0.01 8.67
C ALA A 62 6.51 0.25 9.68
N GLY A 63 6.78 1.18 10.62
CA GLY A 63 5.78 1.68 11.55
C GLY A 63 5.51 0.79 12.77
N PRO A 64 4.60 1.25 13.65
CA PRO A 64 4.15 0.50 14.82
C PRO A 64 3.23 -0.66 14.42
N ARG A 65 2.82 -1.45 15.41
CA ARG A 65 1.80 -2.47 15.22
C ARG A 65 0.41 -1.82 15.11
N LEU A 66 -0.42 -2.34 14.21
CA LEU A 66 -1.79 -1.87 13.90
C LEU A 66 -2.86 -2.90 14.25
N ASP A 67 -2.46 -4.07 14.77
CA ASP A 67 -3.31 -5.20 15.10
C ASP A 67 -3.85 -5.17 16.56
N ASP A 68 -4.00 -3.97 17.12
CA ASP A 68 -4.42 -3.73 18.51
C ASP A 68 -5.93 -3.45 18.68
N GLY A 69 -6.70 -3.61 17.60
CA GLY A 69 -8.13 -3.35 17.60
C GLY A 69 -8.54 -1.89 17.74
N ARG A 70 -7.60 -0.94 17.59
CA ARG A 70 -7.89 0.50 17.55
C ARG A 70 -7.91 1.02 16.12
N TRP A 71 -8.54 2.17 15.94
CA TRP A 71 -8.50 2.88 14.66
C TRP A 71 -7.16 3.60 14.52
N HIS A 72 -6.48 3.35 13.39
CA HIS A 72 -5.24 4.01 13.01
C HIS A 72 -5.43 4.72 11.67
N GLN A 73 -4.94 5.95 11.57
CA GLN A 73 -4.95 6.69 10.31
C GLN A 73 -3.71 6.36 9.50
N GLU A 74 -3.91 5.83 8.30
CA GLU A 74 -2.85 5.50 7.36
C GLU A 74 -2.88 6.46 6.16
N ARG A 75 -1.70 6.91 5.75
CA ARG A 75 -1.54 7.77 4.58
C ARG A 75 -0.42 7.23 3.71
N LEU A 76 -0.79 6.82 2.51
CA LEU A 76 0.16 6.43 1.48
C LEU A 76 0.60 7.67 0.69
N PRO A 77 1.90 8.01 0.69
CA PRO A 77 2.44 8.96 -0.25
C PRO A 77 2.34 8.40 -1.68
N PRO A 78 2.50 9.25 -2.72
CA PRO A 78 2.55 8.79 -4.09
C PRO A 78 3.64 7.70 -4.25
N PRO A 79 3.37 6.62 -5.00
CA PRO A 79 4.33 5.52 -5.15
C PRO A 79 5.66 5.91 -5.83
N PHE A 80 5.78 7.13 -6.37
CA PHE A 80 6.97 7.66 -7.07
C PHE A 80 7.66 8.82 -6.33
N ALA A 81 7.48 8.96 -5.02
CA ALA A 81 8.06 10.05 -4.24
C ALA A 81 9.54 9.82 -3.80
N TRP A 82 10.28 8.93 -4.47
CA TRP A 82 11.69 8.62 -4.19
C TRP A 82 12.52 8.65 -5.48
#